data_AF-A0ABD5UFJ8-F1
#
_entry.id   AF-A0ABD5UFJ8-F1
#
_cell.length_a   1.000
_cell.length_b   1.000
_cell.length_c   1.000
_cell.angle_alpha   90.00
_cell.angle_beta   90.00
_cell.angle_gamma   90.00
#
_symmetry.space_group_name_H-M   'P 1'
#
loop_
_entity.id
_entity.type
_entity.pdbx_description
1 polymer ?
#
loop_
_entity_poly.entity_id
_entity_poly.type
_entity_poly.pdbx_seq_one_letter_code
_entity_poly.pdbx_strand_id
1 'polypeptide(L)'
;MVERISHDNSSVTTLRARVERAGRTERPKLVLPEGVATPDDPVRLVLGGRTYHALIEPDFDGVPEIRGAYDNARLARERDGENHLVEWYERGSLDFGRSVHLDVVDPGSLYGVRAPGERATYPSLDGPSDSLADIARDVEDGE
;
A
#
# COMPACT_ATOMS: atom_id res chain seq x y z
N MET A 1 -21.01 -8.19 -9.94
CA MET A 1 -20.31 -9.00 -8.93
C MET A 1 -18.92 -8.41 -8.81
N VAL A 2 -18.43 -8.12 -7.61
CA VAL A 2 -17.06 -7.60 -7.44
C VAL A 2 -16.16 -8.83 -7.39
N GLU A 3 -15.35 -9.03 -8.43
CA GLU A 3 -14.28 -10.03 -8.43
C GLU A 3 -13.30 -9.69 -7.30
N ARG A 4 -12.77 -10.70 -6.61
CA ARG A 4 -11.89 -10.50 -5.45
C ARG A 4 -10.54 -11.16 -5.72
N ILE A 5 -9.48 -10.35 -5.71
CA ILE A 5 -8.12 -10.82 -5.97
C ILE A 5 -7.46 -11.20 -4.65
N SER A 6 -7.00 -12.44 -4.55
CA SER A 6 -6.18 -12.88 -3.42
C SER A 6 -4.76 -12.32 -3.58
N HIS A 7 -4.10 -12.03 -2.47
CA HIS A 7 -2.74 -11.50 -2.50
C HIS A 7 -1.68 -12.33 -3.25
N ASP A 8 -1.89 -13.64 -3.36
CA ASP A 8 -0.98 -14.57 -4.05
C ASP A 8 -1.28 -14.67 -5.55
N ASN A 9 -2.22 -13.86 -6.05
CA ASN A 9 -2.54 -13.83 -7.47
C ASN A 9 -1.43 -13.11 -8.25
N SER A 10 -1.11 -13.62 -9.44
CA SER A 10 -0.06 -13.07 -10.31
C SER A 10 -0.27 -11.60 -10.71
N SER A 11 -1.50 -11.08 -10.64
CA SER A 11 -1.80 -9.66 -10.88
C SER A 11 -1.41 -8.74 -9.72
N VAL A 12 -1.07 -9.28 -8.54
CA VAL A 12 -0.68 -8.52 -7.37
C VAL A 12 0.84 -8.57 -7.22
N THR A 13 1.48 -7.42 -7.27
CA THR A 13 2.93 -7.33 -7.06
C THR A 13 3.21 -7.08 -5.58
N THR A 14 3.69 -8.09 -4.85
CA THR A 14 4.11 -7.92 -3.46
C THR A 14 5.54 -7.38 -3.36
N LEU A 15 5.67 -6.15 -2.89
CA LEU A 15 6.92 -5.47 -2.57
C LEU A 15 7.19 -5.49 -1.06
N ARG A 16 8.44 -5.20 -0.68
CA ARG A 16 8.84 -5.07 0.73
C ARG A 16 8.89 -3.60 1.13
N ALA A 17 7.93 -3.17 1.94
CA ALA A 17 7.97 -1.87 2.60
C ALA A 17 8.54 -2.01 4.02
N ARG A 18 8.90 -0.89 4.65
CA ARG A 18 9.38 -0.85 6.02
C ARG A 18 8.50 0.06 6.86
N VAL A 19 8.22 -0.36 8.09
CA VAL A 19 7.60 0.53 9.07
C VAL A 19 8.70 1.30 9.77
N GLU A 20 8.69 2.62 9.72
CA GLU A 20 9.68 3.50 10.37
C GLU A 20 8.99 4.55 11.23
N ARG A 21 9.78 5.26 12.05
CA ARG A 21 9.28 6.36 12.88
C ARG A 21 9.26 7.67 12.09
N ALA A 22 8.12 8.35 12.10
CA ALA A 22 7.97 9.67 11.53
C ALA A 22 8.54 10.74 12.47
N GLY A 23 9.85 10.97 12.39
CA GLY A 23 10.52 12.02 13.15
C GLY A 23 10.50 11.80 14.66
N ARG A 24 10.35 12.89 15.44
CA ARG A 24 10.40 12.86 16.92
C ARG A 24 9.12 12.39 17.58
N THR A 25 8.01 12.40 16.85
CA THR A 25 6.73 11.88 17.31
C THR A 25 6.72 10.39 17.03
N GLU A 26 6.30 9.55 17.97
CA GLU A 26 6.29 8.08 17.85
C GLU A 26 5.26 7.55 16.84
N ARG A 27 4.94 8.35 15.81
CA ARG A 27 3.99 8.00 14.75
C ARG A 27 4.65 7.07 13.75
N PRO A 28 4.04 5.90 13.43
CA PRO A 28 4.52 5.05 12.36
C PRO A 28 4.31 5.70 11.00
N LYS A 29 5.31 5.53 10.14
CA LYS A 29 5.25 5.74 8.69
C LYS A 29 5.65 4.47 7.97
N LEU A 30 5.14 4.29 6.76
CA LEU A 30 5.54 3.22 5.85
C LEU A 30 6.48 3.80 4.80
N VAL A 31 7.72 3.33 4.80
CA VAL A 31 8.70 3.63 3.75
C VAL A 31 8.56 2.57 2.67
N LEU A 32 8.23 3.02 1.47
CA LEU A 32 7.96 2.18 0.31
C LEU A 32 9.26 2.02 -0.49
N PRO A 33 9.43 0.90 -1.21
CA PRO A 33 10.58 0.75 -2.10
C PRO A 33 10.49 1.71 -3.29
N GLU A 34 11.64 1.96 -3.91
CA GLU A 34 11.73 2.69 -5.17
C GLU A 34 10.86 2.04 -6.26
N GLY A 35 10.27 2.86 -7.14
CA GLY A 35 9.37 2.41 -8.20
C GLY A 35 7.88 2.38 -7.81
N VAL A 36 7.53 2.64 -6.54
CA VAL A 36 6.13 2.87 -6.17
C VAL A 36 5.67 4.25 -6.66
N ALA A 37 4.53 4.28 -7.37
CA ALA A 37 3.95 5.52 -7.88
C ALA A 37 3.59 6.48 -6.72
N THR A 38 3.89 7.76 -6.92
CA THR A 38 3.59 8.86 -5.98
C THR A 38 2.56 9.82 -6.60
N PRO A 39 1.28 9.41 -6.71
CA PRO A 39 0.23 10.30 -7.21
C PRO A 39 -0.02 11.46 -6.24
N ASP A 40 -0.45 12.60 -6.78
CA ASP A 40 -0.85 13.77 -5.98
C ASP A 40 -2.18 13.54 -5.25
N ASP A 41 -3.00 12.60 -5.75
CA ASP A 41 -4.29 12.25 -5.15
C ASP A 41 -4.16 11.06 -4.17
N PRO A 42 -4.96 11.02 -3.09
CA PRO A 42 -4.93 9.92 -2.13
C PRO A 42 -5.35 8.58 -2.73
N VAL A 43 -4.47 7.60 -2.60
CA VAL A 43 -4.72 6.21 -3.02
C VAL A 43 -5.54 5.46 -1.99
N ARG A 44 -6.15 4.35 -2.40
CA ARG A 44 -6.79 3.40 -1.48
C ARG A 44 -5.73 2.50 -0.87
N LEU A 45 -5.74 2.41 0.45
CA LEU A 45 -4.84 1.58 1.25
C LEU A 45 -5.66 0.57 2.06
N VAL A 46 -5.44 -0.72 1.83
CA VAL A 46 -6.08 -1.78 2.61
C VAL A 46 -5.18 -2.20 3.76
N LEU A 47 -5.64 -2.00 4.99
CA LEU A 47 -4.94 -2.37 6.23
C LEU A 47 -5.81 -3.35 7.04
N GLY A 48 -5.27 -4.52 7.37
CA GLY A 48 -5.98 -5.53 8.17
C GLY A 48 -7.36 -5.92 7.59
N GLY A 49 -7.48 -5.91 6.26
CA GLY A 49 -8.73 -6.21 5.54
C GLY A 49 -9.75 -5.06 5.46
N ARG A 50 -9.41 -3.86 5.92
CA ARG A 50 -10.27 -2.66 5.83
C ARG A 50 -9.65 -1.66 4.87
N THR A 51 -10.48 -1.03 4.04
CA THR A 51 -10.03 -0.03 3.06
C THR A 51 -10.03 1.35 3.68
N TYR A 52 -8.91 2.04 3.54
CA TYR A 52 -8.68 3.42 3.94
C TYR A 52 -8.11 4.20 2.74
N HIS A 53 -7.82 5.47 2.96
CA HIS A 53 -7.16 6.36 2.02
C HIS A 53 -5.84 6.87 2.61
N ALA A 54 -4.80 6.86 1.79
CA ALA A 54 -3.48 7.30 2.16
C ALA A 54 -2.88 8.16 1.05
N LEU A 55 -2.05 9.13 1.43
CA LEU A 55 -1.28 9.90 0.48
C LEU A 55 0.13 9.32 0.41
N ILE A 56 0.60 9.02 -0.81
CA ILE A 56 1.97 8.55 -1.06
C ILE A 56 2.79 9.76 -1.50
N GLU A 57 3.70 10.19 -0.65
CA GLU A 57 4.57 11.33 -0.93
C GLU A 57 6.04 10.92 -0.82
N PRO A 58 6.92 11.45 -1.68
CA PRO A 58 8.34 11.28 -1.49
C PRO A 58 8.84 12.05 -0.27
N ASP A 59 9.80 11.47 0.47
CA ASP A 59 10.56 12.18 1.49
C ASP A 59 11.61 13.13 0.87
N PHE A 60 12.42 13.80 1.69
CA PHE A 60 13.48 14.71 1.24
C PHE A 60 14.52 14.03 0.33
N ASP A 61 14.70 12.72 0.47
CA ASP A 61 15.60 11.91 -0.37
C ASP A 61 14.91 11.37 -1.64
N GLY A 62 13.62 11.69 -1.85
CA GLY A 62 12.83 11.19 -2.97
C GLY A 62 12.22 9.81 -2.76
N VAL A 63 12.40 9.20 -1.57
CA VAL A 63 11.88 7.87 -1.26
C VAL A 63 10.37 7.94 -0.97
N PRO A 64 9.52 7.17 -1.66
CA PRO A 64 8.08 7.18 -1.44
C PRO A 64 7.75 6.70 -0.02
N GLU A 65 6.89 7.44 0.69
CA GLU A 65 6.41 7.07 2.01
C GLU A 65 4.92 7.39 2.22
N ILE A 66 4.29 6.60 3.10
CA ILE A 66 2.93 6.82 3.60
C ILE A 66 3.01 7.19 5.08
N ARG A 67 2.50 8.36 5.41
CA ARG A 67 2.52 8.91 6.78
C ARG A 67 1.23 8.65 7.58
N GLY A 68 0.18 8.16 6.92
CA GLY A 68 -1.07 7.85 7.59
C GLY A 68 -2.13 7.26 6.67
N ALA A 69 -3.15 6.68 7.29
CA ALA A 69 -4.31 6.09 6.64
C ALA A 69 -5.59 6.63 7.27
N TYR A 70 -6.52 7.11 6.46
CA TYR A 70 -7.70 7.86 6.87
C TYR A 70 -8.96 7.27 6.23
N ASP A 71 -10.14 7.58 6.78
CA ASP A 71 -11.40 6.99 6.30
C ASP A 71 -11.74 7.39 4.85
N ASN A 72 -11.35 8.59 4.41
CA ASN A 72 -11.69 9.11 3.08
C ASN A 72 -10.54 9.93 2.46
N ALA A 73 -10.54 10.07 1.13
CA ALA A 73 -9.53 10.82 0.38
C ALA A 73 -9.36 12.26 0.89
N ARG A 74 -10.47 12.96 1.17
CA ARG A 74 -10.43 14.33 1.70
C ARG A 74 -9.60 14.41 3.00
N LEU A 75 -9.86 13.52 3.94
CA LEU A 75 -9.15 13.44 5.22
C LEU A 75 -7.67 13.12 5.02
N ALA A 76 -7.36 12.20 4.10
CA ALA A 76 -5.99 11.87 3.75
C ALA A 76 -5.22 13.05 3.17
N ARG A 77 -5.86 13.85 2.31
CA ARG A 77 -5.25 15.04 1.70
C ARG A 77 -5.02 16.16 2.71
N GLU A 78 -6.01 16.41 3.56
CA GLU A 78 -5.90 17.41 4.63
C GLU A 78 -5.05 16.90 5.82
N ARG A 79 -4.73 15.60 5.83
CA ARG A 79 -4.12 14.87 6.97
C ARG A 79 -4.85 15.15 8.27
N ASP A 80 -6.17 15.29 8.15
CA ASP A 80 -7.08 15.66 9.22
C ASP A 80 -7.93 14.43 9.58
N GLY A 81 -8.09 14.18 10.87
CA GLY A 81 -8.83 13.02 11.38
C GLY A 81 -7.96 11.89 11.94
N GLU A 82 -8.60 10.75 12.17
CA GLU A 82 -7.99 9.59 12.80
C GLU A 82 -7.02 8.88 11.85
N ASN A 83 -5.78 8.70 12.31
CA ASN A 83 -4.77 7.97 11.58
C ASN A 83 -4.83 6.47 11.94
N HIS A 84 -5.58 5.70 11.16
CA HIS A 84 -5.73 4.26 11.33
C HIS A 84 -4.43 3.46 11.09
N LEU A 85 -3.38 4.09 10.54
CA LEU A 85 -2.06 3.45 10.46
C LEU A 85 -1.47 3.21 11.85
N VAL A 86 -1.72 4.12 12.79
CA VAL A 86 -1.30 3.99 14.20
C VAL A 86 -1.99 2.79 14.84
N GLU A 87 -3.32 2.74 14.73
CA GLU A 87 -4.13 1.65 15.26
C GLU A 87 -3.71 0.30 14.68
N TRP A 88 -3.50 0.23 13.35
CA TRP A 88 -3.05 -0.99 12.68
C TRP A 88 -1.66 -1.44 13.17
N TYR A 89 -0.73 -0.50 13.35
CA TYR A 89 0.61 -0.78 13.87
C TYR A 89 0.56 -1.32 15.30
N GLU A 90 -0.17 -0.66 16.20
CA GLU A 90 -0.30 -1.04 17.60
C GLU A 90 -1.01 -2.39 17.75
N ARG A 91 -2.08 -2.62 16.96
CA ARG A 91 -2.81 -3.89 16.95
C ARG A 91 -1.97 -5.04 16.36
N GLY A 92 -1.18 -4.75 15.32
CA GLY A 92 -0.39 -5.74 14.58
C GLY A 92 0.83 -6.27 15.33
N SER A 93 1.15 -5.75 16.53
CA SER A 93 2.42 -6.02 17.22
C SER A 93 3.63 -5.85 16.30
N LEU A 94 3.56 -4.84 15.43
CA LEU A 94 4.64 -4.47 14.53
C LEU A 94 5.69 -3.67 15.31
N ASP A 95 6.94 -3.78 14.89
CA ASP A 95 8.05 -3.01 15.47
C ASP A 95 8.63 -2.07 14.41
N PHE A 96 9.22 -0.96 14.84
CA PHE A 96 9.87 -0.03 13.93
C PHE A 96 11.13 -0.68 13.34
N GLY A 97 11.38 -0.44 12.06
CA GLY A 97 12.44 -1.09 11.28
C GLY A 97 12.06 -2.48 10.75
N ARG A 98 10.87 -3.01 11.06
CA ARG A 98 10.38 -4.26 10.46
C ARG A 98 9.96 -4.05 9.02
N SER A 99 10.22 -5.06 8.20
CA SER A 99 9.66 -5.19 6.86
C SER A 99 8.23 -5.71 6.90
N VAL A 100 7.35 -5.07 6.12
CA VAL A 100 5.98 -5.47 5.87
C VAL A 100 5.79 -5.74 4.38
N HIS A 101 4.73 -6.47 4.03
CA HIS A 101 4.39 -6.71 2.63
C HIS A 101 3.48 -5.60 2.14
N LEU A 102 3.89 -4.98 1.03
CA LEU A 102 3.11 -4.01 0.28
C LEU A 102 2.64 -4.70 -1.00
N ASP A 103 1.35 -4.93 -1.11
CA ASP A 103 0.71 -5.51 -2.27
C ASP A 103 0.24 -4.40 -3.20
N VAL A 104 0.93 -4.24 -4.33
CA VAL A 104 0.51 -3.33 -5.39
C VAL A 104 -0.55 -4.05 -6.21
N VAL A 105 -1.81 -3.66 -6.01
CA VAL A 105 -2.97 -4.23 -6.74
C VAL A 105 -3.24 -3.40 -7.98
N ASP A 106 -3.21 -2.08 -7.84
CA ASP A 106 -3.27 -1.13 -8.95
C ASP A 106 -2.30 0.02 -8.67
N PRO A 107 -1.23 0.16 -9.47
CA PRO A 107 -0.22 1.20 -9.25
C PRO A 107 -0.84 2.59 -9.41
N GLY A 108 -0.79 3.38 -8.34
CA GLY A 108 -1.32 4.74 -8.30
C GLY A 108 -2.78 4.83 -7.80
N SER A 109 -3.48 3.71 -7.57
CA SER A 109 -4.87 3.76 -7.05
C SER A 109 -5.14 2.83 -5.87
N LEU A 110 -4.57 1.62 -5.83
CA LEU A 110 -4.89 0.62 -4.79
C LEU A 110 -3.67 -0.17 -4.34
N TYR A 111 -3.42 -0.06 -3.04
CA TYR A 111 -2.35 -0.74 -2.34
C TYR A 111 -2.91 -1.52 -1.15
N GLY A 112 -2.38 -2.70 -0.91
CA GLY A 112 -2.57 -3.47 0.30
C GLY A 112 -1.32 -3.43 1.16
N VAL A 113 -1.47 -3.33 2.46
CA VAL A 113 -0.34 -3.53 3.39
C VAL A 113 -0.73 -4.57 4.42
N ARG A 114 0.18 -5.52 4.63
CA ARG A 114 -0.03 -6.62 5.56
C ARG A 114 1.21 -6.94 6.35
N ALA A 115 1.00 -7.42 7.58
CA ALA A 115 2.07 -7.96 8.39
C ALA A 115 2.63 -9.24 7.72
N PRO A 116 3.92 -9.55 7.92
CA PRO A 116 4.49 -10.81 7.44
C PRO A 116 3.71 -12.01 7.99
N GLY A 117 3.27 -12.90 7.10
CA GLY A 117 2.46 -14.08 7.44
C GLY A 117 0.94 -13.86 7.43
N GLU A 118 0.47 -12.62 7.25
CA GLU A 118 -0.95 -12.33 7.09
C GLU A 118 -1.42 -12.61 5.65
N ARG A 119 -2.72 -12.84 5.48
CA ARG A 119 -3.37 -13.03 4.17
C ARG A 119 -4.41 -11.95 3.97
N ALA A 120 -4.48 -11.40 2.77
CA ALA A 120 -5.44 -10.38 2.42
C ALA A 120 -6.09 -10.67 1.05
N THR A 121 -7.25 -10.07 0.85
CA THR A 121 -8.00 -10.10 -0.40
C THR A 121 -8.43 -8.69 -0.74
N TYR A 122 -8.28 -8.33 -2.01
CA TYR A 122 -8.52 -6.98 -2.50
C TYR A 122 -9.72 -6.99 -3.47
N PRO A 123 -10.51 -5.91 -3.51
CA PRO A 123 -11.50 -5.78 -4.58
C PRO A 123 -10.77 -5.65 -5.92
N SER A 124 -11.13 -6.47 -6.92
CA SER A 124 -10.71 -6.22 -8.30
C SER A 124 -11.24 -4.86 -8.74
N LEU A 125 -10.37 -4.02 -9.27
CA LEU A 125 -10.76 -2.77 -9.92
C LEU A 125 -11.19 -2.96 -11.39
N ASP A 126 -11.35 -4.21 -11.83
CA ASP A 126 -11.74 -4.56 -13.21
C ASP A 126 -13.22 -4.19 -13.51
N GLY A 127 -13.44 -2.90 -13.74
CA GLY A 127 -14.24 -2.45 -14.86
C GLY A 127 -13.29 -2.14 -16.02
N PRO A 128 -13.74 -2.21 -17.29
CA PRO A 128 -12.86 -2.10 -18.45
C PRO A 128 -12.21 -0.71 -18.53
N SER A 129 -11.03 -0.57 -17.96
CA SER A 129 -10.05 0.48 -18.27
C SER A 129 -8.67 0.00 -17.85
N ASP A 130 -8.00 -0.61 -18.82
CA ASP A 130 -6.69 -0.13 -19.26
C ASP A 130 -5.64 0.09 -18.16
N SER A 131 -5.09 -0.99 -17.63
CA SER A 131 -3.66 -1.13 -17.25
C SER A 131 -3.33 -2.58 -16.88
N LEU A 132 -3.71 -3.51 -17.76
CA LEU A 132 -3.22 -4.90 -17.79
C LEU A 132 -2.08 -5.06 -18.81
N ALA A 133 -1.43 -3.97 -19.18
CA ALA A 133 -0.34 -3.95 -20.14
C ALA A 133 0.82 -3.17 -19.53
N ASP A 134 1.65 -3.82 -18.71
CA ASP A 134 3.13 -3.72 -18.76
C ASP A 134 3.82 -4.44 -17.57
N ILE A 135 3.47 -5.67 -17.18
CA ILE A 135 4.39 -6.50 -16.35
C ILE A 135 4.00 -7.98 -16.41
N ALA A 136 4.05 -8.54 -17.61
CA ALA A 136 4.27 -9.97 -17.79
C ALA A 136 4.93 -10.19 -19.15
N ARG A 137 6.12 -9.61 -19.35
CA ARG A 137 7.02 -10.14 -20.36
C ARG A 137 7.68 -11.40 -19.78
N ASP A 138 6.91 -12.46 -19.89
CA ASP A 138 7.30 -13.82 -20.25
C ASP A 138 8.69 -14.26 -19.78
N VAL A 139 8.68 -15.07 -18.73
CA VAL A 139 9.78 -15.93 -18.35
C VAL A 139 9.69 -17.18 -19.23
N GLU A 140 10.83 -17.53 -19.85
CA GLU A 140 11.15 -18.84 -20.45
C GLU A 140 10.59 -19.15 -21.86
N ASP A 141 11.40 -18.86 -22.88
CA ASP A 141 11.56 -19.77 -24.02
C ASP A 141 13.02 -20.22 -24.04
N GLY A 142 13.23 -21.45 -23.58
CA GLY A 142 14.47 -22.18 -23.73
C GLY A 142 14.25 -23.30 -24.74
N GLU A 143 14.99 -23.24 -25.85
CA GLU A 143 15.43 -24.40 -26.65
C GLU A 143 16.87 -24.18 -27.15
#